data_AF-A0A392SRZ0-F1
#
_entry.id   AF-A0A392SRZ0-F1
#
_cell.length_a   1.000
_cell.length_b   1.000
_cell.length_c   1.000
_cell.angle_alpha   90.00
_cell.angle_beta   90.00
_cell.angle_gamma   90.00
#
_symmetry.space_group_name_H-M   'P 1'
#
loop_
_entity.id
_entity.type
_entity.pdbx_description
1 polymer ?
#
loop_
_entity_poly.entity_id
_entity_poly.type
_entity_poly.pdbx_seq_one_letter_code
_entity_poly.pdbx_strand_id
1 'polypeptide(L)' 'MDDFSVFCPSFDRCLKNLDIVLKRCVETNLVLTWEKCHFMVTEGIVLGHKISFKGIEVDKAKVEVIEKLPPPV' A
#
# COMPACT_ATOMS: atom_id res chain seq x y z
N MET A 1 -11.73 -3.73 5.60
CA MET A 1 -10.80 -2.76 4.98
C MET A 1 -9.61 -2.78 5.90
N ASP A 2 -8.55 -3.45 5.48
CA ASP A 2 -7.59 -4.02 6.44
C ASP A 2 -6.22 -3.34 6.32
N ASP A 3 -5.96 -2.68 5.17
CA ASP A 3 -4.73 -1.94 4.89
C ASP A 3 -5.00 -0.45 4.69
N PHE A 4 -4.05 0.37 5.12
CA PHE A 4 -4.01 1.79 4.80
C PHE A 4 -2.60 2.17 4.32
N SER A 5 -2.50 3.27 3.58
CA SER A 5 -1.23 3.75 3.03
C SER A 5 -1.01 5.20 3.40
N VAL A 6 0.22 5.54 3.77
CA VAL A 6 0.64 6.90 4.07
C VAL A 6 1.58 7.35 2.97
N PHE A 7 1.10 8.25 2.11
CA PHE A 7 1.91 8.79 1.01
C PHE A 7 2.49 10.16 1.37
N CYS A 8 3.76 10.37 1.03
CA CYS A 8 4.47 11.64 1.27
C CYS A 8 5.48 11.95 0.16
N PRO A 9 5.69 13.23 -0.17
CA PRO A 9 6.66 13.64 -1.18
C PRO A 9 8.12 13.60 -0.71
N SER A 10 8.38 13.47 0.60
CA SER A 10 9.73 13.40 1.16
C SER A 10 9.81 12.44 2.35
N PHE A 11 11.03 11.95 2.62
CA PHE A 11 11.30 11.01 3.71
C PHE A 11 10.98 11.61 5.08
N ASP A 12 11.44 12.83 5.37
CA ASP A 12 11.19 13.50 6.65
C ASP A 12 9.70 13.71 6.92
N ARG A 13 8.93 14.04 5.88
CA ARG A 13 7.49 14.20 6.01
C ARG A 13 6.78 12.86 6.20
N CYS A 14 7.28 11.81 5.53
CA CYS A 14 6.78 10.45 5.72
C CYS A 14 7.00 9.98 7.16
N LEU A 15 8.18 10.23 7.74
CA LEU A 15 8.48 9.90 9.14
C LEU A 15 7.54 10.62 10.11
N LYS A 16 7.30 11.92 9.92
CA LYS A 16 6.36 12.69 10.74
C LYS A 16 4.94 12.16 10.64
N ASN A 17 4.49 11.80 9.44
CA ASN A 17 3.15 11.25 9.25
C ASN A 17 3.03 9.84 9.84
N LEU A 18 4.07 9.02 9.73
CA LEU A 18 4.11 7.70 10.35
C LEU A 18 3.98 7.80 11.86
N ASP A 19 4.70 8.72 12.50
CA ASP A 19 4.60 8.96 13.95
C ASP A 19 3.17 9.31 14.40
N ILE A 20 2.51 10.23 13.67
CA ILE A 20 1.11 10.59 13.92
C ILE A 20 0.18 9.39 13.78
N VAL A 21 0.38 8.56 12.75
CA VAL A 21 -0.46 7.40 12.48
C VAL A 21 -0.26 6.32 13.54
N LEU A 22 0.98 6.00 13.91
CA LEU A 22 1.28 5.04 14.97
C LEU A 22 0.70 5.50 16.31
N LYS A 23 0.80 6.79 16.63
CA LYS A 23 0.17 7.36 17.83
C LYS A 23 -1.34 7.16 17.83
N ARG A 24 -2.01 7.40 16.70
CA ARG A 24 -3.45 7.13 16.55
C ARG A 24 -3.79 5.65 16.69
N CYS A 25 -2.96 4.75 16.16
CA CYS A 25 -3.17 3.30 16.34
C CYS A 25 -3.15 2.92 17.82
N VAL A 26 -2.22 3.49 18.61
CA VAL A 26 -2.19 3.28 20.06
C VAL A 26 -3.45 3.85 20.73
N GLU A 27 -3.85 5.08 20.39
CA GLU A 27 -5.03 5.74 20.96
C GLU A 27 -6.34 4.98 20.68
N THR A 28 -6.45 4.30 19.52
CA THR A 28 -7.63 3.54 19.13
C THR A 28 -7.54 2.04 19.45
N ASN A 29 -6.47 1.59 20.11
CA ASN A 29 -6.17 0.17 20.36
C ASN A 29 -6.11 -0.67 19.07
N LEU A 30 -5.66 -0.08 17.97
CA LEU A 30 -5.41 -0.78 16.71
C LEU A 30 -4.05 -1.50 16.77
N VAL A 31 -4.07 -2.82 16.64
CA VAL A 31 -2.85 -3.64 16.59
C VAL A 31 -2.39 -3.81 15.14
N LEU A 32 -1.16 -3.39 14.86
CA LEU A 32 -0.53 -3.55 13.55
C LEU A 32 0.26 -4.87 13.51
N THR A 33 0.10 -5.64 12.43
CA THR A 33 0.92 -6.84 12.20
C THR A 33 2.24 -6.43 11.58
N TRP A 34 3.29 -6.29 12.39
CA TRP A 34 4.60 -5.78 11.95
C TRP A 34 5.17 -6.53 10.73
N GLU A 35 5.00 -7.85 10.68
CA GLU A 35 5.47 -8.71 9.57
C GLU A 35 4.80 -8.39 8.22
N LYS A 36 3.61 -7.78 8.23
CA LYS A 36 2.86 -7.41 7.01
C LYS A 36 2.99 -5.92 6.67
N CYS A 37 3.50 -5.11 7.60
CA CYS A 37 3.65 -3.68 7.40
C CYS A 37 4.90 -3.38 6.55
N HIS A 38 4.71 -2.55 5.52
CA HIS A 38 5.78 -2.06 4.67
C HIS A 38 6.02 -0.58 4.97
N PHE A 39 7.21 -0.23 5.44
CA PHE A 39 7.55 1.14 5.83
C PHE A 39 8.59 1.75 4.88
N MET A 40 8.43 3.05 4.60
CA MET A 40 9.41 3.85 3.87
C MET A 40 9.82 3.28 2.51
N VAL A 41 8.88 2.63 1.83
CA VAL A 41 9.08 2.10 0.47
C VAL A 41 8.78 3.16 -0.58
N THR A 42 9.46 3.09 -1.73
CA THR A 42 9.27 4.01 -2.87
C THR A 42 8.17 3.54 -3.83
N GLU A 43 7.82 2.26 -3.76
CA GLU A 43 6.70 1.64 -4.47
C GLU A 43 6.12 0.49 -3.66
N GLY A 44 4.86 0.13 -3.91
CA GLY A 44 4.18 -0.97 -3.23
C GLY A 44 2.86 -1.35 -3.87
N ILE A 45 2.32 -2.51 -3.48
CA ILE A 45 1.01 -2.97 -3.93
C ILE A 45 -0.05 -2.58 -2.89
N VAL A 46 -1.08 -1.85 -3.31
CA VAL A 46 -2.21 -1.45 -2.47
C VAL A 46 -3.50 -1.76 -3.22
N LEU A 47 -4.38 -2.54 -2.61
CA LEU A 47 -5.62 -3.04 -3.26
C LEU A 47 -5.34 -3.71 -4.62
N GLY A 48 -4.18 -4.35 -4.75
CA GLY A 48 -3.72 -5.01 -5.97
C GLY A 48 -3.45 -4.07 -7.16
N HIS A 49 -3.10 -2.81 -6.87
CA HIS A 49 -2.52 -1.86 -7.81
C HIS A 49 -1.11 -1.52 -7.35
N LYS A 50 -0.19 -1.35 -8.31
CA LYS A 50 1.15 -0.86 -8.03
C LYS A 50 1.10 0.66 -7.88
N ILE A 51 1.47 1.16 -6.72
CA ILE A 51 1.59 2.59 -6.44
C ILE A 51 3.07 2.94 -6.44
N SER A 52 3.45 3.99 -7.18
CA SER A 52 4.81 4.54 -7.20
C SER A 52 4.77 6.05 -7.44
N PHE A 53 5.94 6.69 -7.50
CA PHE A 53 6.05 8.11 -7.89
C PHE A 53 5.46 8.40 -9.29
N LYS A 54 5.43 7.40 -10.18
CA LYS A 54 4.85 7.54 -11.54
C LYS A 54 3.31 7.56 -11.54
N GLY A 55 2.69 7.27 -10.40
CA GLY A 55 1.24 7.16 -10.26
C GLY A 55 0.80 5.74 -9.92
N ILE A 56 -0.43 5.42 -10.32
CA ILE A 56 -1.07 4.13 -10.09
C ILE A 56 -1.00 3.31 -11.37
N GLU A 57 -0.39 2.14 -11.29
CA GLU A 57 -0.30 1.16 -12.37
C GLU A 57 -1.06 -0.11 -11.98
N VAL A 58 -1.64 -0.81 -12.96
CA VAL A 58 -2.23 -2.13 -12.72
C VAL A 58 -1.10 -3.13 -12.52
N ASP A 59 -1.24 -3.99 -11.52
CA ASP A 59 -0.29 -5.08 -11.29
C ASP A 59 -0.21 -5.98 -12.54
N LYS A 60 1.00 -6.15 -13.08
CA LYS A 60 1.25 -6.96 -14.27
C LYS A 60 0.74 -8.40 -14.11
N ALA A 61 0.83 -8.96 -12.91
CA ALA A 61 0.32 -10.30 -12.64
C ALA A 61 -1.19 -10.41 -12.91
N LYS A 62 -1.96 -9.34 -12.61
CA LYS A 62 -3.40 -9.31 -12.93
C LYS A 62 -3.66 -9.17 -14.42
N VAL A 63 -2.84 -8.42 -15.14
CA VAL A 63 -2.95 -8.27 -16.60
C VAL A 63 -2.74 -9.63 -17.28
N GLU A 64 -1.68 -10.34 -16.91
CA GLU A 64 -1.38 -11.67 -17.47
C GLU A 64 -2.49 -12.70 -17.22
N VAL A 65 -3.17 -12.63 -16.07
CA VAL A 65 -4.31 -13.51 -15.76
C VAL A 65 -5.48 -13.23 -16.68
N ILE A 66 -5.78 -11.96 -16.97
CA ILE A 66 -6.85 -11.56 -17.89
C ILE A 66 -6.51 -11.94 -19.34
N GLU A 67 -5.27 -11.75 -19.77
CA GLU A 67 -4.83 -12.14 -21.12
C GLU A 67 -4.96 -13.65 -21.38
N LYS A 68 -4.81 -14.47 -20.34
CA LYS A 68 -4.88 -15.94 -20.43
C LYS A 68 -6.27 -16.51 -20.14
N LEU A 69 -7.25 -15.66 -19.76
CA LEU A 69 -8.61 -16.11 -19.45
C LEU A 69 -9.34 -16.55 -20.74
N PRO A 70 -9.89 -17.76 -20.79
CA PRO A 70 -10.74 -18.16 -21.92
C PRO A 70 -12.00 -17.28 -21.98
N PRO A 71 -12.60 -17.10 -23.17
CA PRO A 71 -13.84 -16.36 -23.30
C PRO A 71 -14.94 -16.99 -22.42
N PRO A 72 -15.80 -16.17 -21.79
CA PRO A 72 -16.90 -16.68 -20.98
C PRO A 72 -17.82 -17.57 -21.82
N VAL A 73 -18.24 -18.70 -21.25
CA VAL A 73 -19.25 -19.60 -21.83
C VAL A 73 -20.65 -19.01 -21.74
#